data_AF-A0A940ADW6-F1
#
_entry.id   AF-A0A940ADW6-F1
#
_cell.length_a   1.000
_cell.length_b   1.000
_cell.length_c   1.000
_cell.angle_alpha   90.00
_cell.angle_beta   90.00
_cell.angle_gamma   90.00
#
_symmetry.space_group_name_H-M   'P 1'
#
loop_
_entity.id
_entity.type
_entity.pdbx_description
1 polymer ?
#
loop_
_entity_poly.entity_id
_entity_poly.type
_entity_poly.pdbx_seq_one_letter_code
_entity_poly.pdbx_strand_id
1 'polypeptide(L)'
;NMLRMIGEIVPLVNILVERDNVPTPDVSILSGPAKDVLGNDSISIMARKHDGYLYIFALNSAFEPVKAKIATLSASHGIVLYEGNRSIIVKKGAVSDDFQPNEVHIYKLKYQ
;
A
#
# COMPACT_ATOMS: atom_id res chain seq x y z
N ASN A 1 2.54 13.42 18.85
CA ASN A 1 3.41 12.28 19.22
C ASN A 1 4.52 12.14 18.17
N MET A 2 5.48 13.07 18.17
CA MET A 2 6.54 13.17 17.14
C MET A 2 7.50 11.99 17.17
N LEU A 3 7.76 11.43 18.35
CA LEU A 3 8.65 10.28 18.54
C LEU A 3 8.11 9.01 17.87
N ARG A 4 6.78 8.78 17.93
CA ARG A 4 6.13 7.66 17.21
C ARG A 4 6.32 7.80 15.70
N MET A 5 6.07 8.99 15.17
CA MET A 5 6.23 9.26 13.74
C MET A 5 7.68 9.05 13.27
N ILE A 6 8.67 9.49 14.05
CA ILE A 6 10.08 9.23 13.77
C ILE A 6 10.37 7.72 13.78
N GLY A 7 9.86 6.98 14.77
CA GLY A 7 10.02 5.53 14.85
C GLY A 7 9.39 4.75 13.69
N GLU A 8 8.31 5.27 13.10
CA GLU A 8 7.63 4.64 11.95
C GLU A 8 8.26 5.05 10.60
N ILE A 9 8.79 6.27 10.47
CA ILE A 9 9.38 6.77 9.23
C ILE A 9 10.84 6.34 9.04
N VAL A 10 11.66 6.39 10.10
CA VAL A 10 13.11 6.10 10.00
C VAL A 10 13.40 4.73 9.35
N PRO A 11 12.71 3.63 9.70
CA PRO A 11 12.91 2.33 9.06
C PRO A 11 12.55 2.31 7.58
N LEU A 12 11.68 3.23 7.12
CA LEU A 12 11.23 3.31 5.73
C LEU A 12 12.19 4.12 4.85
N VAL A 13 13.08 4.95 5.42
CA VAL A 13 13.95 5.85 4.64
C VAL A 13 14.74 5.08 3.59
N ASN A 14 15.35 3.96 3.97
CA ASN A 14 16.13 3.14 3.03
C ASN A 14 15.26 2.55 1.91
N ILE A 15 14.03 2.16 2.23
CA ILE A 15 13.06 1.62 1.26
C ILE A 15 12.61 2.70 0.28
N LEU A 16 12.36 3.92 0.78
CA LEU A 16 11.85 5.04 -0.01
C LEU A 16 12.88 5.60 -1.00
N VAL A 17 14.15 5.61 -0.61
CA VAL A 17 15.25 6.11 -1.46
C VAL A 17 15.80 5.06 -2.42
N GLU A 18 15.39 3.80 -2.27
CA GLU A 18 15.84 2.73 -3.15
C GLU A 18 15.34 2.98 -4.57
N ARG A 19 16.28 2.92 -5.51
CA ARG A 19 16.00 3.05 -6.95
C ARG A 19 15.84 1.66 -7.52
N ASP A 20 14.60 1.20 -7.59
CA ASP A 20 14.24 -0.03 -8.26
C ASP A 20 13.33 0.24 -9.47
N ASN A 21 13.23 -0.74 -10.36
CA ASN A 21 12.32 -0.73 -11.50
C ASN A 21 11.08 -1.58 -11.21
N VAL A 22 10.57 -1.54 -9.98
CA VAL A 22 9.37 -2.31 -9.64
C VAL A 22 8.16 -1.70 -10.34
N PRO A 23 7.43 -2.49 -11.16
CA PRO A 23 6.20 -1.99 -11.77
C PRO A 23 5.23 -1.54 -10.67
N THR A 24 4.53 -0.43 -10.92
CA THR A 24 3.45 -0.02 -10.02
C THR A 24 2.32 -1.06 -10.14
N PRO A 25 1.85 -1.65 -9.03
CA PRO A 25 0.72 -2.56 -9.06
C PRO A 25 -0.54 -1.95 -9.65
N ASP A 26 -1.27 -2.74 -10.43
CA ASP A 26 -2.61 -2.37 -10.89
C ASP A 26 -3.58 -2.26 -9.70
N VAL A 27 -4.45 -1.26 -9.78
CA VAL A 27 -5.52 -1.02 -8.81
C VAL A 27 -6.87 -1.07 -9.50
N SER A 28 -7.83 -1.74 -8.87
CA SER A 28 -9.24 -1.69 -9.25
C SER A 28 -10.08 -1.26 -8.06
N ILE A 29 -10.92 -0.26 -8.26
CA ILE A 29 -11.86 0.22 -7.22
C ILE A 29 -13.05 -0.73 -7.17
N LEU A 30 -13.32 -1.28 -5.98
CA LEU A 30 -14.45 -2.17 -5.73
C LEU A 30 -15.68 -1.41 -5.21
N SER A 31 -15.46 -0.34 -4.44
CA SER A 31 -16.51 0.59 -3.99
C SER A 31 -15.91 1.94 -3.55
N GLY A 32 -16.74 2.98 -3.50
CA GLY A 32 -16.30 4.35 -3.24
C GLY A 32 -15.92 5.10 -4.51
N PRO A 33 -15.47 6.37 -4.41
CA PRO A 33 -15.10 7.16 -5.57
C PRO A 33 -13.84 6.61 -6.25
N ALA A 34 -13.85 6.60 -7.58
CA ALA A 34 -12.67 6.22 -8.36
C ALA A 34 -11.64 7.35 -8.52
N LYS A 35 -12.06 8.59 -8.27
CA LYS A 35 -11.24 9.79 -8.42
C LYS A 35 -11.31 10.66 -7.16
N ASP A 36 -10.26 11.42 -6.89
CA ASP A 36 -10.28 12.46 -5.86
C ASP A 36 -10.89 13.78 -6.36
N VAL A 37 -10.96 14.78 -5.48
CA VAL A 37 -11.54 16.11 -5.78
C VAL A 37 -10.77 16.89 -6.85
N LEU A 38 -9.55 16.48 -7.18
CA LEU A 38 -8.71 17.06 -8.22
C LEU A 38 -8.75 16.26 -9.53
N GLY A 39 -9.48 15.15 -9.57
CA GLY A 39 -9.62 14.27 -10.73
C GLY A 39 -8.51 13.23 -10.88
N ASN A 40 -7.64 13.05 -9.88
CA ASN A 40 -6.64 11.97 -9.87
C ASN A 40 -7.27 10.66 -9.41
N ASP A 41 -6.61 9.52 -9.62
CA ASP A 41 -7.07 8.24 -9.05
C ASP A 41 -7.17 8.33 -7.53
N SER A 42 -8.30 7.85 -6.97
CA SER A 42 -8.54 7.90 -5.54
C SER A 42 -7.55 7.07 -4.73
N ILE A 43 -7.00 6.01 -5.33
CA ILE A 43 -5.94 5.20 -4.74
C ILE A 43 -4.64 5.44 -5.50
N SER A 44 -3.70 6.11 -4.84
CA SER A 44 -2.34 6.28 -5.34
C SER A 44 -1.46 5.17 -4.79
N ILE A 45 -0.66 4.55 -5.66
CA ILE A 45 0.25 3.46 -5.29
C ILE A 45 1.70 3.84 -5.61
N MET A 46 2.60 3.45 -4.72
CA MET A 46 4.02 3.34 -4.98
C MET A 46 4.51 1.96 -4.52
N ALA A 47 5.37 1.32 -5.30
CA ALA A 47 5.97 0.04 -4.92
C ALA A 47 7.50 0.13 -4.86
N ARG A 48 8.10 -0.61 -3.93
CA ARG A 48 9.55 -0.73 -3.73
C ARG A 48 9.95 -2.15 -3.38
N LYS A 49 11.11 -2.60 -3.83
CA LYS A 49 11.77 -3.83 -3.40
C LYS A 49 12.90 -3.48 -2.45
N HIS A 50 12.92 -4.12 -1.29
CA HIS A 50 14.00 -3.99 -0.32
C HIS A 50 14.15 -5.30 0.45
N ASP A 51 15.38 -5.80 0.56
CA ASP A 51 15.74 -7.04 1.29
C ASP A 51 14.86 -8.25 0.95
N GLY A 52 14.52 -8.43 -0.33
CA GLY A 52 13.70 -9.57 -0.79
C GLY A 52 12.19 -9.45 -0.50
N TYR A 53 11.74 -8.27 -0.03
CA TYR A 53 10.33 -7.96 0.16
C TYR A 53 9.86 -6.90 -0.84
N LEU A 54 8.59 -6.99 -1.23
CA LEU A 54 7.86 -5.94 -1.92
C LEU A 54 7.12 -5.09 -0.89
N TYR A 55 7.41 -3.80 -0.88
CA TYR A 55 6.69 -2.80 -0.11
C TYR A 55 5.74 -2.07 -1.05
N ILE A 56 4.45 -2.01 -0.69
CA ILE A 56 3.45 -1.24 -1.43
C ILE A 56 2.91 -0.17 -0.49
N PHE A 57 3.06 1.08 -0.88
CA PHE A 57 2.49 2.25 -0.23
C PHE A 57 1.21 2.60 -0.98
N ALA A 58 0.07 2.53 -0.30
CA ALA A 58 -1.24 2.80 -0.87
C ALA A 58 -1.94 3.91 -0.09
N LEU A 59 -2.33 4.99 -0.76
CA LEU A 59 -3.00 6.14 -0.17
C LEU A 59 -4.38 6.32 -0.80
N ASN A 60 -5.41 6.47 0.03
CA ASN A 60 -6.70 7.00 -0.42
C ASN A 60 -6.69 8.55 -0.38
N SER A 61 -6.60 9.21 -1.53
CA SER A 61 -6.65 10.67 -1.64
C SER A 61 -8.08 11.24 -1.70
N ALA A 62 -9.11 10.39 -1.73
CA ALA A 62 -10.49 10.84 -1.67
C ALA A 62 -10.93 11.20 -0.23
N PHE A 63 -11.95 12.06 -0.12
CA PHE A 63 -12.57 12.40 1.17
C PHE A 63 -13.67 11.43 1.60
N GLU A 64 -13.81 10.31 0.90
CA GLU A 64 -14.77 9.25 1.19
C GLU A 64 -14.05 7.89 1.32
N PRO A 65 -14.63 6.92 2.05
CA PRO A 65 -14.08 5.58 2.12
C PRO A 65 -14.03 4.91 0.75
N VAL A 66 -12.93 4.21 0.48
CA VAL A 66 -12.69 3.47 -0.77
C VAL A 66 -12.33 2.04 -0.45
N LYS A 67 -12.94 1.09 -1.15
CA LYS A 67 -12.49 -0.31 -1.16
C LYS A 67 -11.76 -0.57 -2.47
N ALA A 68 -10.54 -1.07 -2.38
CA ALA A 68 -9.70 -1.31 -3.54
C ALA A 68 -9.17 -2.74 -3.60
N LYS A 69 -8.90 -3.20 -4.81
CA LYS A 69 -8.17 -4.43 -5.10
C LYS A 69 -6.83 -4.05 -5.73
N ILE A 70 -5.74 -4.51 -5.13
CA ILE A 70 -4.37 -4.17 -5.51
C ILE A 70 -3.67 -5.47 -5.93
N ALA A 71 -3.07 -5.51 -7.12
CA ALA A 71 -2.28 -6.65 -7.58
C ALA A 71 -1.02 -6.82 -6.70
N THR A 72 -0.62 -8.05 -6.38
CA THR A 72 0.51 -8.30 -5.46
C THR A 72 1.79 -8.75 -6.15
N LEU A 73 1.82 -8.69 -7.50
CA LEU A 73 3.00 -8.97 -8.33
C LEU A 73 3.74 -10.26 -7.91
N SER A 74 2.98 -11.36 -7.74
CA SER A 74 3.45 -12.71 -7.37
C SER A 74 3.73 -12.97 -5.89
N ALA A 75 3.46 -12.03 -4.97
CA ALA A 75 3.51 -12.34 -3.55
C ALA A 75 2.30 -13.18 -3.11
N SER A 76 2.51 -14.16 -2.21
CA SER A 76 1.45 -15.02 -1.68
C SER A 76 0.99 -14.65 -0.27
N HIS A 77 1.82 -13.94 0.51
CA HIS A 77 1.55 -13.56 1.90
C HIS A 77 2.26 -12.25 2.25
N GLY A 78 1.72 -11.52 3.25
CA GLY A 78 2.35 -10.32 3.77
C GLY A 78 1.67 -9.80 5.03
N ILE A 79 2.07 -8.59 5.44
CA ILE A 79 1.48 -7.85 6.55
C ILE A 79 1.25 -6.39 6.16
N VAL A 80 0.35 -5.71 6.87
CA VAL A 80 0.22 -4.25 6.82
C VAL A 80 0.96 -3.66 8.03
N LEU A 81 2.00 -2.88 7.74
CA LEU A 81 2.85 -2.28 8.76
C LEU A 81 2.07 -1.23 9.56
N TYR A 82 2.42 -1.08 10.83
CA TYR A 82 1.87 -0.04 11.74
C TYR A 82 0.38 -0.20 12.12
N GLU A 83 -0.28 -1.25 11.64
CA GLU A 83 -1.63 -1.68 12.04
C GLU A 83 -1.60 -2.96 12.90
N GLY A 84 -0.70 -3.01 13.90
CA GLY A 84 -0.48 -4.23 14.68
C GLY A 84 0.05 -5.40 13.83
N ASN A 85 0.65 -5.09 12.67
CA ASN A 85 1.10 -6.06 11.68
C ASN A 85 -0.02 -7.00 11.20
N ARG A 86 -1.19 -6.42 10.91
CA ARG A 86 -2.35 -7.13 10.35
C ARG A 86 -1.92 -8.02 9.18
N SER A 87 -2.17 -9.32 9.31
CA SER A 87 -1.86 -10.28 8.26
C SER A 87 -2.80 -10.07 7.07
N ILE A 88 -2.26 -10.17 5.87
CA ILE A 88 -3.02 -10.11 4.62
C ILE A 88 -2.87 -11.41 3.85
N ILE A 89 -4.01 -11.95 3.45
CA ILE A 89 -4.10 -13.13 2.60
C ILE A 89 -4.25 -12.65 1.16
N VAL A 90 -3.28 -12.99 0.33
CA VAL A 90 -3.36 -12.73 -1.11
C VAL A 90 -4.27 -13.79 -1.74
N LYS A 91 -5.33 -13.35 -2.40
CA LYS A 91 -6.25 -14.23 -3.14
C LYS A 91 -6.16 -13.93 -4.63
N LYS A 92 -5.85 -14.96 -5.42
CA LYS A 92 -5.74 -14.85 -6.89
C LYS A 92 -4.79 -13.71 -7.33
N GLY A 93 -3.64 -13.57 -6.66
CA GLY A 93 -2.61 -12.57 -6.99
C GLY A 93 -2.97 -11.12 -6.65
N ALA A 94 -3.96 -10.89 -5.78
CA ALA A 94 -4.34 -9.57 -5.33
C ALA A 94 -4.73 -9.55 -3.84
N VAL A 95 -4.61 -8.37 -3.23
CA VAL A 95 -5.17 -8.05 -1.91
C VAL A 95 -6.37 -7.12 -2.12
N SER A 96 -7.41 -7.26 -1.30
CA SER A 96 -8.50 -6.31 -1.24
C SER A 96 -8.56 -5.71 0.15
N ASP A 97 -8.68 -4.40 0.23
CA ASP A 97 -8.63 -3.67 1.50
C ASP A 97 -9.57 -2.46 1.46
N ASP A 98 -9.96 -2.01 2.66
CA ASP A 98 -10.82 -0.86 2.88
C ASP A 98 -9.97 0.30 3.39
N PHE A 99 -10.15 1.49 2.81
CA PHE A 99 -9.40 2.70 3.15
C PHE A 99 -10.38 3.78 3.62
N GLN A 100 -10.14 4.35 4.79
CA GLN A 100 -10.75 5.59 5.25
C GLN A 100 -10.20 6.79 4.46
N PRO A 101 -10.86 7.96 4.52
CA PRO A 101 -10.34 9.17 3.90
C PRO A 101 -8.91 9.50 4.36
N ASN A 102 -7.99 9.73 3.41
CA ASN A 102 -6.56 9.99 3.67
C ASN A 102 -5.80 8.85 4.37
N GLU A 103 -6.36 7.65 4.42
CA GLU A 103 -5.69 6.50 5.02
C GLU A 103 -4.56 6.00 4.13
N VAL A 104 -3.46 5.61 4.78
CA VAL A 104 -2.29 5.02 4.14
C VAL A 104 -2.09 3.62 4.68
N HIS A 105 -2.03 2.63 3.78
CA HIS A 105 -1.57 1.30 4.10
C HIS A 105 -0.18 1.08 3.54
N ILE A 106 0.69 0.48 4.34
CA ILE A 106 2.04 0.08 3.92
C ILE A 106 2.12 -1.44 4.00
N TYR A 107 1.98 -2.09 2.86
CA TYR A 107 2.07 -3.54 2.75
C TYR A 107 3.53 -3.97 2.69
N LYS A 108 3.92 -4.98 3.47
CA LYS A 108 5.19 -5.71 3.34
C LYS A 108 4.87 -7.13 2.89
N LEU A 109 5.16 -7.43 1.63
CA LEU A 109 4.85 -8.70 0.99
C LEU A 109 6.14 -9.47 0.72
N LYS A 110 6.12 -10.79 0.94
CA LYS A 110 7.27 -11.63 0.59
C LYS A 110 7.18 -12.02 -0.89
N TYR A 111 8.19 -11.67 -1.68
CA TYR A 111 8.32 -12.18 -3.05
C TYR A 111 8.54 -13.69 -3.02
N GLN A 112 7.92 -14.40 -3.97
CA GLN A 112 8.26 -15.79 -4.27
C GLN A 112 9.32 -15.85 -5.36
#